data_AF-A0A194XF80-F1
#
_entry.id   AF-A0A194XF80-F1
#
_cell.length_a   1.000
_cell.length_b   1.000
_cell.length_c   1.000
_cell.angle_alpha   90.00
_cell.angle_beta   90.00
_cell.angle_gamma   90.00
#
_symmetry.space_group_name_H-M   'P 1'
#
loop_
_entity.id
_entity.type
_entity.pdbx_description
1 polymer ?
#
loop_
_entity_poly.entity_id
_entity_poly.type
_entity_poly.pdbx_seq_one_letter_code
_entity_poly.pdbx_strand_id
1 'polypeptide(L)'
;MSVAAPANFNAEEADNLEDIEKQFAVKAVQHLTTYWAILEKVRGSSLRLTKMDDDIYEHLKTDFPEFDPAVPLNEDEIKSKTGKERWRKFMMAYEKKIDDYSFGTIVRTSPKTEYDQEGTIFVPRMQFYAIEIARNKNGLNDWIYEDHQKELAKAKEAKS
;
A
#
# COMPACT_ATOMS: atom_id res chain seq x y z
N MET A 1 -20.34 19.44 8.58
CA MET A 1 -20.04 20.56 7.67
C MET A 1 -19.69 19.97 6.33
N SER A 2 -20.57 20.08 5.34
CA SER A 2 -20.35 19.59 3.97
C SER A 2 -19.53 20.62 3.22
N VAL A 3 -18.39 20.22 2.66
CA VAL A 3 -17.58 21.10 1.80
C VAL A 3 -18.08 20.92 0.37
N ALA A 4 -18.67 21.97 -0.18
CA ALA A 4 -19.07 22.03 -1.59
C ALA A 4 -17.81 22.06 -2.48
N ALA A 5 -17.86 21.37 -3.62
CA ALA A 5 -16.81 21.44 -4.63
C ALA A 5 -16.72 22.86 -5.21
N PRO A 6 -15.52 23.41 -5.45
CA PRO A 6 -15.36 24.74 -6.03
C PRO A 6 -15.79 24.75 -7.51
N ALA A 7 -16.51 25.79 -7.89
CA ALA A 7 -17.17 25.95 -9.19
C ALA A 7 -16.27 26.49 -10.32
N ASN A 8 -14.95 26.37 -10.21
CA ASN A 8 -14.00 26.79 -11.24
C ASN A 8 -13.06 25.62 -11.57
N PHE A 9 -13.46 24.79 -12.53
CA PHE A 9 -12.55 23.89 -13.24
C PHE A 9 -12.29 24.52 -14.61
N ASN A 10 -11.10 25.07 -14.83
CA ASN A 10 -10.72 25.65 -16.12
C ASN A 10 -9.79 24.66 -16.83
N ALA A 11 -10.19 24.21 -18.03
CA ALA A 11 -9.49 23.14 -18.78
C ALA A 11 -8.15 23.56 -19.39
N GLU A 12 -7.72 24.80 -19.18
CA GLU A 12 -6.45 25.38 -19.68
C GLU A 12 -5.25 25.15 -18.73
N GLU A 13 -5.46 24.53 -17.56
CA GLU A 13 -4.42 24.19 -16.58
C GLU A 13 -3.73 22.82 -16.87
N ALA A 14 -3.45 22.51 -18.14
CA ALA A 14 -2.78 21.26 -18.51
C ALA A 14 -1.35 21.15 -17.91
N ASP A 15 -0.69 22.28 -17.64
CA ASP A 15 0.60 22.35 -16.94
C ASP A 15 0.48 21.94 -15.45
N ASN A 16 -0.68 22.22 -14.84
CA ASN A 16 -0.97 21.86 -13.46
C ASN A 16 -1.21 20.35 -13.32
N LEU A 17 -1.73 19.68 -14.36
CA LEU A 17 -1.90 18.22 -14.35
C LEU A 17 -0.55 17.49 -14.27
N GLU A 18 0.44 17.90 -15.08
CA GLU A 18 1.77 17.26 -15.04
C GLU A 18 2.49 17.53 -13.71
N ASP A 19 2.41 18.75 -13.15
CA ASP A 19 2.99 19.05 -11.84
C ASP A 19 2.28 18.29 -10.71
N ILE A 20 0.93 18.19 -10.76
CA ILE A 20 0.13 17.40 -9.82
C ILE A 20 0.50 15.91 -9.92
N GLU A 21 0.64 15.35 -11.13
CA GLU A 21 1.05 13.97 -11.35
C GLU A 21 2.47 13.71 -10.82
N LYS A 22 3.41 14.64 -11.05
CA LYS A 22 4.76 14.59 -10.46
C LYS A 22 4.72 14.61 -8.94
N GLN A 23 3.95 15.50 -8.34
CA GLN A 23 3.80 15.58 -6.88
C GLN A 23 3.15 14.31 -6.31
N PHE A 24 2.19 13.72 -7.03
CA PHE A 24 1.58 12.44 -6.67
C PHE A 24 2.61 11.30 -6.71
N ALA A 25 3.39 11.21 -7.78
CA ALA A 25 4.44 10.21 -7.93
C ALA A 25 5.49 10.34 -6.81
N VAL A 26 5.93 11.56 -6.49
CA VAL A 26 6.88 11.83 -5.39
C VAL A 26 6.33 11.33 -4.06
N LYS A 27 5.06 11.63 -3.74
CA LYS A 27 4.43 11.16 -2.50
C LYS A 27 4.26 9.64 -2.45
N ALA A 28 3.90 9.01 -3.57
CA ALA A 28 3.74 7.56 -3.65
C ALA A 28 5.10 6.85 -3.45
N VAL A 29 6.17 7.36 -4.07
CA VAL A 29 7.54 6.87 -3.88
C VAL A 29 8.00 7.13 -2.44
N GLN A 30 7.74 8.30 -1.87
CA GLN A 30 8.10 8.59 -0.48
C GLN A 30 7.41 7.62 0.49
N HIS A 31 6.13 7.32 0.29
CA HIS A 31 5.39 6.34 1.08
C HIS A 31 6.03 4.94 0.97
N LEU A 32 6.34 4.51 -0.25
CA LEU A 32 7.00 3.23 -0.54
C LEU A 32 8.36 3.12 0.16
N THR A 33 9.23 4.11 0.01
CA THR A 33 10.56 4.14 0.64
C THR A 33 10.46 4.19 2.16
N THR A 34 9.51 4.95 2.70
CA THR A 34 9.29 5.05 4.15
C THR A 34 8.85 3.71 4.72
N TYR A 35 7.90 3.05 4.05
CA TYR A 35 7.40 1.76 4.49
C TYR A 35 8.49 0.67 4.42
N TRP A 36 9.28 0.63 3.34
CA TRP A 36 10.41 -0.29 3.22
C TRP A 36 11.43 -0.09 4.34
N ALA A 37 11.82 1.17 4.60
CA ALA A 37 12.80 1.50 5.65
C ALA A 37 12.30 1.13 7.07
N ILE A 38 10.98 1.05 7.27
CA ILE A 38 10.40 0.52 8.51
C ILE A 38 10.59 -0.99 8.57
N LEU A 39 10.25 -1.72 7.50
CA LEU A 39 10.38 -3.18 7.43
C LEU A 39 11.83 -3.67 7.55
N GLU A 40 12.81 -2.88 7.10
CA GLU A 40 14.24 -3.18 7.30
C GLU A 40 14.65 -3.12 8.79
N LYS A 41 13.94 -2.30 9.58
CA LYS A 41 14.27 -2.02 11.00
C LYS A 41 13.44 -2.84 11.98
N VAL A 42 12.22 -3.21 11.62
CA VAL A 42 11.30 -3.98 12.47
C VAL A 42 10.60 -5.07 11.67
N ARG A 43 10.31 -6.20 12.30
CA ARG A 43 9.52 -7.27 11.68
C ARG A 43 8.13 -6.76 11.30
N GLY A 44 7.68 -7.06 10.08
CA GLY A 44 6.35 -6.69 9.59
C GLY A 44 5.24 -7.21 10.50
N SER A 45 5.38 -8.41 11.06
CA SER A 45 4.45 -9.02 12.03
C SER A 45 4.25 -8.23 13.32
N SER A 46 5.19 -7.34 13.67
CA SER A 46 5.09 -6.44 14.82
C SER A 46 4.58 -5.04 14.47
N LEU A 47 4.43 -4.73 13.19
CA LEU A 47 4.07 -3.40 12.71
C LEU A 47 2.55 -3.19 12.75
N ARG A 48 2.16 -2.00 13.20
CA ARG A 48 0.80 -1.47 13.10
C ARG A 48 0.78 -0.34 12.08
N LEU A 49 0.04 -0.52 10.99
CA LEU A 49 -0.09 0.47 9.92
C LEU A 49 -1.15 1.52 10.25
N THR A 50 -2.20 1.13 10.95
CA THR A 50 -3.29 1.98 11.40
C THR A 50 -3.72 1.61 12.83
N LYS A 51 -4.62 2.41 13.41
CA LYS A 51 -5.27 2.06 14.69
C LYS A 51 -6.33 0.96 14.55
N MET A 52 -6.72 0.64 13.31
CA MET A 52 -7.85 -0.25 12.97
C MET A 52 -7.39 -1.51 12.24
N ASP A 53 -6.12 -1.92 12.38
CA ASP A 53 -5.57 -3.02 11.58
C ASP A 53 -6.32 -4.34 11.75
N ASP A 54 -6.80 -4.62 12.95
CA ASP A 54 -7.61 -5.80 13.24
C ASP A 54 -8.94 -5.73 12.47
N ASP A 55 -9.68 -4.61 12.58
CA ASP A 55 -10.94 -4.41 11.85
C ASP A 55 -10.76 -4.46 10.32
N ILE A 56 -9.69 -3.87 9.81
CA ILE A 56 -9.39 -3.87 8.36
C ILE A 56 -9.11 -5.29 7.88
N TYR A 57 -8.34 -6.07 8.65
CA TYR A 57 -8.02 -7.44 8.32
C TYR A 57 -9.27 -8.34 8.35
N GLU A 58 -10.12 -8.21 9.38
CA GLU A 58 -11.35 -8.99 9.48
C GLU A 58 -12.35 -8.64 8.37
N HIS A 59 -12.50 -7.35 8.05
CA HIS A 59 -13.32 -6.90 6.93
C HIS A 59 -12.79 -7.43 5.60
N LEU A 60 -11.47 -7.41 5.38
CA LEU A 60 -10.87 -7.97 4.16
C LEU A 60 -11.19 -9.46 4.01
N LYS A 61 -11.06 -10.26 5.08
CA LYS A 61 -11.39 -11.69 5.04
C LYS A 61 -12.87 -11.97 4.81
N THR A 62 -13.74 -11.05 5.23
CA THR A 62 -15.20 -11.16 5.06
C THR A 62 -15.62 -10.78 3.65
N ASP A 63 -15.12 -9.66 3.13
CA ASP A 63 -15.51 -9.12 1.82
C ASP A 63 -14.73 -9.77 0.68
N PHE A 64 -13.55 -10.32 0.94
CA PHE A 64 -12.68 -11.02 -0.02
C PHE A 64 -12.17 -12.34 0.58
N PRO A 65 -13.06 -13.32 0.85
CA PRO A 65 -12.66 -14.62 1.39
C PRO A 65 -11.74 -15.40 0.45
N GLU A 66 -11.75 -15.08 -0.84
CA GLU A 66 -10.83 -15.66 -1.83
C GLU A 66 -9.42 -15.05 -1.82
N PHE A 67 -9.20 -13.95 -1.09
CA PHE A 67 -7.94 -13.24 -1.09
C PHE A 67 -6.88 -13.97 -0.26
N ASP A 68 -5.81 -14.41 -0.91
CA ASP A 68 -4.63 -14.97 -0.25
C ASP A 68 -3.47 -13.95 -0.26
N PRO A 69 -3.05 -13.41 0.90
CA PRO A 69 -1.95 -12.45 0.97
C PRO A 69 -0.57 -13.02 0.56
N ALA A 70 -0.42 -14.36 0.50
CA ALA A 70 0.81 -15.04 0.10
C ALA A 70 0.97 -15.16 -1.42
N VAL A 71 -0.11 -15.00 -2.18
CA VAL A 71 -0.15 -15.13 -3.64
C VAL A 71 0.10 -13.77 -4.29
N PRO A 72 0.79 -13.71 -5.45
CA PRO A 72 0.90 -12.49 -6.23
C PRO A 72 -0.47 -11.89 -6.57
N LEU A 73 -0.61 -10.59 -6.37
CA LEU A 73 -1.83 -9.86 -6.71
C LEU A 73 -2.10 -9.97 -8.21
N ASN A 74 -3.33 -10.33 -8.55
CA ASN A 74 -3.79 -10.33 -9.92
C ASN A 74 -4.28 -8.93 -10.30
N GLU A 75 -3.46 -8.22 -11.08
CA GLU A 75 -3.75 -6.85 -11.51
C GLU A 75 -5.05 -6.76 -12.31
N ASP A 76 -5.30 -7.73 -13.19
CA ASP A 76 -6.52 -7.79 -14.01
C ASP A 76 -7.77 -7.92 -13.14
N GLU A 77 -7.72 -8.71 -12.07
CA GLU A 77 -8.85 -8.87 -11.15
C GLU A 77 -9.13 -7.58 -10.37
N ILE A 78 -8.09 -6.91 -9.87
CA ILE A 78 -8.22 -5.62 -9.18
C ILE A 78 -8.78 -4.55 -10.13
N LYS A 79 -8.30 -4.53 -11.38
CA LYS A 79 -8.72 -3.55 -12.41
C LYS A 79 -10.03 -3.91 -13.12
N SER A 80 -10.53 -5.15 -12.94
CA SER A 80 -11.80 -5.61 -13.49
C SER A 80 -12.96 -4.75 -12.98
N LYS A 81 -14.06 -4.73 -13.72
CA LYS A 81 -15.25 -3.98 -13.32
C LYS A 81 -15.74 -4.40 -11.93
N THR A 82 -15.85 -5.72 -11.71
CA THR A 82 -16.26 -6.30 -10.43
C THR A 82 -15.27 -5.98 -9.30
N GLY A 83 -13.96 -6.09 -9.56
CA GLY A 83 -12.92 -5.79 -8.58
C GLY A 83 -12.96 -4.32 -8.16
N LYS A 84 -13.06 -3.40 -9.12
CA LYS A 84 -13.20 -1.95 -8.85
C LYS A 84 -14.43 -1.65 -7.99
N GLU A 85 -15.57 -2.25 -8.29
CA GLU A 85 -16.81 -2.04 -7.52
C GLU A 85 -16.70 -2.59 -6.09
N ARG A 86 -16.15 -3.81 -5.92
CA ARG A 86 -15.92 -4.41 -4.59
C ARG A 86 -14.95 -3.59 -3.76
N TRP A 87 -13.79 -3.26 -4.32
CA TRP A 87 -12.80 -2.44 -3.62
C TRP A 87 -13.31 -1.04 -3.30
N ARG A 88 -14.09 -0.42 -4.20
CA ARG A 88 -14.73 0.87 -3.91
C ARG A 88 -15.65 0.76 -2.70
N LYS A 89 -16.52 -0.26 -2.65
CA LYS A 89 -17.41 -0.50 -1.50
C LYS A 89 -16.63 -0.71 -0.21
N PHE A 90 -15.57 -1.53 -0.25
CA PHE A 90 -14.67 -1.77 0.87
C PHE A 90 -14.05 -0.46 1.40
N MET A 91 -13.50 0.36 0.50
CA MET A 91 -12.84 1.62 0.85
C MET A 91 -13.82 2.65 1.45
N MET A 92 -15.06 2.72 0.97
CA MET A 92 -16.05 3.67 1.47
C MET A 92 -16.39 3.45 2.95
N ALA A 93 -16.19 2.24 3.50
CA ALA A 93 -16.36 1.97 4.93
C ALA A 93 -15.35 2.74 5.81
N TYR A 94 -14.26 3.24 5.21
CA TYR A 94 -13.14 3.91 5.88
C TYR A 94 -12.99 5.40 5.52
N GLU A 95 -13.85 5.96 4.66
CA GLU A 95 -13.77 7.35 4.18
C GLU A 95 -13.61 8.38 5.32
N LYS A 96 -14.29 8.16 6.44
CA LYS A 96 -14.30 9.05 7.61
C LYS A 96 -13.45 8.56 8.78
N LYS A 97 -12.75 7.44 8.59
CA LYS A 97 -11.98 6.75 9.64
C LYS A 97 -10.49 6.76 9.37
N ILE A 98 -10.12 6.68 8.09
CA ILE A 98 -8.74 6.68 7.62
C ILE A 98 -8.52 7.94 6.80
N ASP A 99 -7.55 8.74 7.23
CA ASP A 99 -7.15 9.94 6.51
C ASP A 99 -6.49 9.56 5.18
N ASP A 100 -6.77 10.34 4.12
CA ASP A 100 -6.26 10.08 2.77
C ASP A 100 -6.52 8.64 2.27
N TYR A 101 -7.63 8.00 2.66
CA TYR A 101 -7.91 6.60 2.32
C TYR A 101 -7.87 6.32 0.80
N SER A 102 -8.21 7.31 -0.03
CA SER A 102 -8.24 7.24 -1.49
C SER A 102 -6.93 7.72 -2.15
N PHE A 103 -5.95 8.18 -1.38
CA PHE A 103 -4.68 8.67 -1.90
C PHE A 103 -3.90 7.53 -2.57
N GLY A 104 -3.35 7.78 -3.75
CA GLY A 104 -2.62 6.77 -4.52
C GLY A 104 -1.27 6.40 -3.93
N THR A 105 -1.03 5.11 -3.78
CA THR A 105 0.18 4.51 -3.21
C THR A 105 0.65 3.33 -4.07
N ILE A 106 1.82 2.78 -3.77
CA ILE A 106 2.39 1.65 -4.50
C ILE A 106 2.44 0.44 -3.57
N VAL A 107 2.01 -0.71 -4.06
CA VAL A 107 2.10 -2.00 -3.37
C VAL A 107 2.82 -3.02 -4.24
N ARG A 108 3.56 -3.94 -3.60
CA ARG A 108 4.20 -5.07 -4.30
C ARG A 108 3.14 -6.07 -4.74
N THR A 109 3.27 -6.60 -5.94
CA THR A 109 2.40 -7.69 -6.41
C THR A 109 2.62 -8.93 -5.57
N SER A 110 3.87 -9.28 -5.25
CA SER A 110 4.22 -10.41 -4.41
C SER A 110 4.81 -9.96 -3.07
N PRO A 111 4.46 -10.61 -1.93
CA PRO A 111 5.13 -10.35 -0.67
C PRO A 111 6.58 -10.85 -0.65
N LYS A 112 6.96 -11.75 -1.58
CA LYS A 112 8.25 -12.44 -1.62
C LYS A 112 9.30 -11.73 -2.47
N THR A 113 8.95 -10.62 -3.11
CA THR A 113 9.85 -9.85 -3.97
C THR A 113 10.13 -8.49 -3.37
N GLU A 114 11.24 -7.88 -3.77
CA GLU A 114 11.52 -6.48 -3.49
C GLU A 114 10.63 -5.58 -4.37
N TYR A 115 10.79 -4.26 -4.21
CA TYR A 115 10.17 -3.30 -5.12
C TYR A 115 10.92 -3.30 -6.46
N ASP A 116 10.28 -3.83 -7.49
CA ASP A 116 10.76 -3.77 -8.87
C ASP A 116 9.73 -3.13 -9.82
N GLN A 117 10.18 -2.79 -11.02
CA GLN A 117 9.35 -2.08 -12.00
C GLN A 117 8.18 -2.94 -12.52
N GLU A 118 8.33 -4.27 -12.54
CA GLU A 118 7.32 -5.19 -13.05
C GLU A 118 6.44 -5.76 -11.92
N GLY A 119 6.95 -5.83 -10.69
CA GLY A 119 6.29 -6.37 -9.50
C GLY A 119 5.65 -5.34 -8.59
N THR A 120 5.27 -4.17 -9.10
CA THR A 120 4.55 -3.14 -8.34
C THR A 120 3.31 -2.64 -9.06
N ILE A 121 2.26 -2.34 -8.30
CA ILE A 121 1.02 -1.78 -8.81
C ILE A 121 0.60 -0.54 -8.01
N PHE A 122 -0.06 0.38 -8.69
CA PHE A 122 -0.61 1.59 -8.07
C PHE A 122 -2.01 1.33 -7.52
N VAL A 123 -2.20 1.58 -6.22
CA VAL A 123 -3.42 1.31 -5.48
C VAL A 123 -3.72 2.45 -4.49
N PRO A 124 -4.99 2.79 -4.23
CA PRO A 124 -5.34 3.64 -3.10
C PRO A 124 -4.77 3.14 -1.77
N ARG A 125 -4.45 4.07 -0.87
CA ARG A 125 -3.86 3.82 0.45
C ARG A 125 -4.65 2.79 1.25
N MET A 126 -5.98 2.81 1.14
CA MET A 126 -6.82 1.83 1.83
C MET A 126 -6.67 0.40 1.28
N GLN A 127 -6.48 0.24 -0.03
CA GLN A 127 -6.14 -1.06 -0.61
C GLN A 127 -4.76 -1.51 -0.14
N PHE A 128 -3.77 -0.60 -0.13
CA PHE A 128 -2.44 -0.86 0.42
C PHE A 128 -2.53 -1.35 1.88
N TYR A 129 -3.29 -0.66 2.73
CA TYR A 129 -3.48 -1.10 4.12
C TYR A 129 -4.08 -2.49 4.20
N ALA A 130 -5.17 -2.77 3.48
CA ALA A 130 -5.79 -4.09 3.53
C ALA A 130 -4.78 -5.20 3.15
N ILE A 131 -4.04 -5.01 2.06
CA ILE A 131 -3.08 -5.99 1.54
C ILE A 131 -1.88 -6.14 2.49
N GLU A 132 -1.22 -5.04 2.86
CA GLU A 132 -0.01 -5.09 3.66
C GLU A 132 -0.27 -5.45 5.13
N ILE A 133 -1.43 -5.07 5.70
CA ILE A 133 -1.84 -5.56 7.03
C ILE A 133 -2.01 -7.08 6.99
N ALA A 134 -2.66 -7.61 5.94
CA ALA A 134 -2.80 -9.07 5.79
C ALA A 134 -1.43 -9.75 5.66
N ARG A 135 -0.51 -9.20 4.87
CA ARG A 135 0.86 -9.72 4.74
C ARG A 135 1.64 -9.69 6.05
N ASN A 136 1.61 -8.55 6.75
CA ASN A 136 2.28 -8.35 8.03
C ASN A 136 1.74 -9.32 9.09
N LYS A 137 0.42 -9.42 9.25
CA LYS A 137 -0.19 -10.35 10.22
C LYS A 137 0.12 -11.82 9.94
N ASN A 138 0.37 -12.19 8.68
CA ASN A 138 0.77 -13.54 8.29
C ASN A 138 2.31 -13.73 8.28
N GLY A 139 3.09 -12.74 8.74
CA GLY A 139 4.56 -12.80 8.78
C GLY A 139 5.24 -12.80 7.41
N LEU A 140 4.50 -12.50 6.34
CA LEU A 140 4.98 -12.61 4.96
C LEU A 140 6.00 -11.53 4.58
N ASN A 141 6.14 -10.50 5.41
CA ASN A 141 7.10 -9.41 5.22
C ASN A 141 8.30 -9.50 6.17
N ASP A 142 8.35 -10.49 7.08
CA ASP A 142 9.40 -10.58 8.09
C ASP A 142 10.78 -10.88 7.48
N TRP A 143 10.81 -11.52 6.30
CA TRP A 143 12.03 -11.81 5.58
C TRP A 143 12.82 -10.54 5.24
N ILE A 144 12.17 -9.39 5.03
CA ILE A 144 12.82 -8.11 4.70
C ILE A 144 13.71 -7.67 5.86
N TYR A 145 13.17 -7.75 7.08
CA TYR A 145 13.94 -7.50 8.29
C TYR A 145 15.10 -8.49 8.40
N GLU A 146 14.82 -9.79 8.25
CA GLU A 146 15.82 -10.85 8.40
C GLU A 146 16.97 -10.73 7.40
N ASP A 147 16.67 -10.41 6.15
CA ASP A 147 17.65 -10.23 5.10
C ASP A 147 18.51 -8.98 5.36
N HIS A 148 17.86 -7.85 5.67
CA HIS A 148 18.57 -6.61 5.99
C HIS A 148 19.51 -6.77 7.21
N GLN A 149 19.07 -7.47 8.27
CA GLN A 149 19.94 -7.75 9.42
C GLN A 149 21.14 -8.64 9.06
N LYS A 150 20.98 -9.62 8.15
CA LYS A 150 22.08 -10.45 7.66
C LYS A 150 23.08 -9.63 6.86
N GLU A 151 22.61 -8.76 5.97
CA GLU A 151 23.49 -7.89 5.19
C GLU A 151 24.27 -6.91 6.08
N LEU A 152 23.64 -6.35 7.12
CA LEU A 152 24.32 -5.52 8.11
C LEU A 152 25.39 -6.31 8.90
N ALA A 153 25.13 -7.57 9.25
CA ALA A 153 26.11 -8.42 9.92
C ALA A 153 27.33 -8.68 9.03
N LYS A 154 27.10 -9.13 7.78
CA LYS A 154 28.16 -9.36 6.79
C LYS A 154 28.99 -8.10 6.54
N ALA A 155 28.34 -6.93 6.42
CA ALA A 155 29.01 -5.66 6.19
C ALA A 155 29.87 -5.20 7.38
N LYS A 156 29.53 -5.60 8.61
CA LYS A 156 30.36 -5.36 9.79
C LYS A 156 31.57 -6.30 9.83
N GLU A 157 31.37 -7.57 9.50
CA GLU A 157 32.45 -8.56 9.43
C GLU A 157 33.48 -8.20 8.36
N ALA A 158 33.05 -7.75 7.17
CA ALA A 158 33.95 -7.34 6.09
C ALA A 158 34.77 -6.05 6.39
N LYS A 159 34.40 -5.29 7.43
CA LYS A 159 35.07 -4.06 7.86
C LYS A 159 35.95 -4.25 9.10
N SER A 160 35.91 -5.44 9.72
CA SER A 160 36.75 -5.81 10.86
C SER A 160 37.99 -6.56 10.42
#